data_AF-A0AA40THQ7-F1
#
_entry.id   AF-A0AA40THQ7-F1
#
_cell.length_a   1.000
_cell.length_b   1.000
_cell.length_c   1.000
_cell.angle_alpha   90.00
_cell.angle_beta   90.00
_cell.angle_gamma   90.00
#
_symmetry.space_group_name_H-M   'P 1'
#
loop_
_entity.id
_entity.type
_entity.pdbx_description
1 polymer ?
#
loop_
_entity_poly.entity_id
_entity_poly.type
_entity_poly.pdbx_seq_one_letter_code
_entity_poly.pdbx_strand_id
1 'polypeptide(L)'
;MEKQPDKFEVLMDWFLGDAKEITASQKEMTEILSALSEKLAKDTESLGETADSLKRTLVENQRSISLAISDDAKAREEFLTKFRRAQASRAETLTRQILFITAGCTIVGAAVGAAIAIILLR
;
A
#
# COMPACT_ATOMS: atom_id res chain seq x y z
N MET A 1 9.14 85.21 32.73
CA MET A 1 10.08 84.09 32.91
C MET A 1 9.23 82.85 33.04
N GLU A 2 9.26 81.95 32.04
CA GLU A 2 8.63 80.64 32.19
C GLU A 2 9.27 79.94 33.40
N LYS A 3 8.43 79.49 34.33
CA LYS A 3 8.85 78.75 35.50
C LYS A 3 9.53 77.47 34.99
N GLN A 4 10.80 77.27 35.34
CA GLN A 4 11.46 76.00 35.05
C GLN A 4 10.62 74.86 35.65
N PRO A 5 10.32 73.82 34.87
CA PRO A 5 9.49 72.72 35.35
C PRO A 5 10.15 72.06 36.56
N ASP A 6 9.34 71.74 37.56
CA ASP A 6 9.83 71.12 38.78
C ASP A 6 10.37 69.71 38.46
N LYS A 7 11.41 69.26 39.18
CA LYS A 7 12.03 67.94 38.92
C LYS A 7 11.01 66.80 39.01
N PHE A 8 9.99 66.97 39.85
CA PHE A 8 8.89 66.02 39.98
C PHE A 8 7.99 65.98 38.74
N GLU A 9 7.69 67.12 38.11
CA GLU A 9 6.91 67.17 36.87
C GLU A 9 7.64 66.46 35.71
N VAL A 10 8.95 66.68 35.59
CA VAL A 10 9.78 66.01 34.56
C VAL A 10 9.82 64.49 34.76
N LEU A 11 9.95 64.03 36.01
CA LEU A 11 9.93 62.59 36.33
C LEU A 11 8.56 61.96 36.07
N MET A 12 7.48 62.69 36.38
CA MET A 12 6.12 62.21 36.15
C MET A 12 5.80 62.10 34.65
N ASP A 13 6.22 63.08 33.86
CA ASP A 13 6.01 63.06 32.41
C ASP A 13 6.80 61.93 31.73
N TRP A 14 8.03 61.68 32.19
CA TRP A 14 8.82 60.53 31.73
C TRP A 14 8.17 59.20 32.10
N PHE A 15 7.71 59.03 33.36
CA PHE A 15 7.01 57.81 33.80
C PHE A 15 5.72 57.56 33.01
N LEU A 16 4.94 58.61 32.73
CA LEU A 16 3.70 58.50 31.97
C LEU A 16 3.97 58.23 30.48
N GLY A 17 5.08 58.75 29.95
CA GLY A 17 5.59 58.43 28.62
C GLY A 17 5.89 56.94 28.48
N ASP A 18 6.74 56.41 29.38
CA ASP A 18 7.10 54.98 29.42
C ASP A 18 5.87 54.09 29.63
N ALA A 19 4.96 54.47 30.53
CA ALA A 19 3.73 53.73 30.77
C ALA A 19 2.83 53.67 29.52
N LYS A 20 2.75 54.76 28.75
CA LYS A 20 2.01 54.79 27.47
C LYS A 20 2.68 53.89 26.43
N GLU A 21 3.99 53.95 26.31
CA GLU A 21 4.75 53.16 25.34
C GLU A 21 4.64 51.65 25.64
N ILE A 22 4.78 51.26 26.91
CA ILE A 22 4.58 49.88 27.37
C ILE A 22 3.15 49.41 27.07
N THR A 23 2.14 50.25 27.34
CA THR A 23 0.74 49.89 27.09
C THR A 23 0.46 49.73 25.59
N ALA A 24 1.04 50.59 24.75
CA ALA A 24 0.92 50.47 23.30
C ALA A 24 1.58 49.19 22.78
N SER A 25 2.79 48.88 23.26
CA SER A 25 3.51 47.65 22.90
C SER A 25 2.79 46.39 23.38
N GLN A 26 2.22 46.39 24.59
CA GLN A 26 1.40 45.28 25.09
C GLN A 26 0.16 45.07 24.22
N LYS A 27 -0.51 46.14 23.81
CA LYS A 27 -1.68 46.04 22.93
C LYS A 27 -1.32 45.42 21.59
N GLU A 28 -0.26 45.91 20.95
CA GLU A 28 0.25 45.34 19.69
C GLU A 28 0.61 43.86 19.85
N MET A 29 1.29 43.51 20.94
CA MET A 29 1.66 42.12 21.21
C MET A 29 0.44 41.22 21.43
N THR A 30 -0.61 41.71 22.09
CA THR A 30 -1.87 40.96 22.22
C THR A 30 -2.59 40.75 20.89
N GLU A 31 -2.58 41.75 20.01
CA GLU A 31 -3.15 41.64 18.66
C GLU A 31 -2.39 40.59 17.84
N ILE A 32 -1.06 40.63 17.86
CA ILE A 32 -0.21 39.62 17.20
C ILE A 32 -0.46 38.22 17.77
N LEU A 33 -0.56 38.08 19.10
CA LEU A 33 -0.81 36.80 19.75
C LEU A 33 -2.18 36.22 19.35
N SER A 34 -3.20 37.08 19.25
CA SER A 34 -4.54 36.68 18.83
C SER A 34 -4.56 36.19 17.38
N ALA A 35 -3.89 36.91 16.47
CA ALA A 35 -3.77 36.53 15.06
C ALA A 35 -2.98 35.22 14.88
N LEU A 36 -1.91 35.02 15.67
CA LEU A 36 -1.15 33.76 15.68
C LEU A 36 -2.00 32.60 16.20
N SER A 37 -2.77 32.81 17.27
CA SER A 37 -3.67 31.79 17.80
C SER A 37 -4.73 31.38 16.78
N GLU A 38 -5.33 32.34 16.08
CA GLU A 38 -6.32 32.07 15.03
C GLU A 38 -5.70 31.30 13.87
N LYS A 39 -4.51 31.70 13.43
CA LYS A 39 -3.77 30.99 12.38
C LYS A 39 -3.41 29.56 12.79
N LEU A 40 -2.95 29.37 14.03
CA LEU A 40 -2.62 28.04 14.56
C LEU A 40 -3.86 27.13 14.63
N ALA A 41 -5.01 27.68 15.02
CA ALA A 41 -6.27 26.95 15.04
C ALA A 41 -6.66 26.49 13.62
N LYS A 42 -6.56 27.38 12.64
CA LYS A 42 -6.85 27.08 11.23
C LYS A 42 -5.88 26.05 10.64
N ASP A 43 -4.59 26.17 10.92
CA ASP A 43 -3.58 25.22 10.46
C ASP A 43 -3.83 23.83 11.08
N THR A 44 -4.22 23.78 12.37
CA THR A 44 -4.57 22.53 13.06
C THR A 44 -5.81 21.87 12.46
N GLU A 45 -6.84 22.65 12.14
CA GLU A 45 -8.04 22.16 11.45
C GLU A 45 -7.69 21.57 10.07
N SER A 46 -6.92 22.30 9.26
CA SER A 46 -6.49 21.85 7.93
C SER A 46 -5.63 20.59 7.98
N LEU A 47 -4.80 20.45 9.03
CA LEU A 47 -4.01 19.26 9.27
C LEU A 47 -4.90 18.07 9.67
N GLY A 48 -5.93 18.32 10.47
CA GLY A 48 -6.95 17.31 10.82
C GLY A 48 -7.68 16.79 9.58
N GLU A 49 -8.14 17.69 8.72
CA GLU A 49 -8.78 17.33 7.45
C GLU A 49 -7.86 16.53 6.53
N THR A 50 -6.58 16.95 6.43
CA THR A 50 -5.56 16.26 5.65
C THR A 50 -5.29 14.87 6.21
N ALA A 51 -5.18 14.73 7.54
CA ALA A 51 -4.96 13.46 8.19
C ALA A 51 -6.13 12.48 7.97
N ASP A 52 -7.37 12.98 8.04
CA ASP A 52 -8.56 12.16 7.80
C ASP A 52 -8.72 11.79 6.32
N SER A 53 -8.39 12.70 5.40
CA SER A 53 -8.30 12.39 3.96
C SER A 53 -7.25 11.31 3.67
N LEU A 54 -6.09 11.40 4.31
CA LEU A 54 -5.01 10.43 4.15
C LEU A 54 -5.39 9.06 4.71
N LYS A 55 -6.04 9.01 5.88
CA LYS A 55 -6.59 7.76 6.44
C LYS A 55 -7.59 7.10 5.49
N ARG A 56 -8.51 7.86 4.90
CA ARG A 56 -9.48 7.33 3.93
C ARG A 56 -8.78 6.74 2.71
N THR A 57 -7.86 7.50 2.13
CA THR A 57 -7.08 7.07 0.95
C THR A 57 -6.25 5.82 1.26
N LEU A 58 -5.65 5.74 2.45
CA LEU A 58 -4.88 4.58 2.88
C LEU A 58 -5.74 3.32 2.99
N VAL A 59 -6.93 3.43 3.61
CA VAL A 59 -7.87 2.30 3.74
C VAL A 59 -8.36 1.84 2.37
N GLU A 60 -8.66 2.79 1.47
CA GLU A 60 -9.08 2.48 0.10
C GLU A 60 -7.98 1.77 -0.69
N ASN A 61 -6.74 2.26 -0.60
CA ASN A 61 -5.58 1.62 -1.22
C ASN A 61 -5.30 0.23 -0.64
N GLN A 62 -5.43 0.06 0.67
CA GLN A 62 -5.28 -1.25 1.29
C GLN A 62 -6.34 -2.24 0.78
N ARG A 63 -7.59 -1.78 0.63
CA ARG A 63 -8.67 -2.59 0.06
C ARG A 63 -8.41 -2.93 -1.41
N SER A 64 -7.97 -1.98 -2.21
CA SER A 64 -7.69 -2.21 -3.64
C SER A 64 -6.53 -3.20 -3.84
N ILE A 65 -5.45 -3.08 -3.04
CA ILE A 65 -4.34 -4.04 -3.04
C ILE A 65 -4.82 -5.43 -2.64
N SER A 66 -5.63 -5.54 -1.58
CA SER A 66 -6.16 -6.85 -1.15
C SER A 66 -7.01 -7.51 -2.21
N LEU A 67 -7.82 -6.74 -2.95
CA LEU A 67 -8.61 -7.25 -4.07
C LEU A 67 -7.71 -7.72 -5.21
N ALA A 68 -6.72 -6.91 -5.60
CA ALA A 68 -5.76 -7.28 -6.65
C ALA A 68 -4.98 -8.57 -6.31
N ILE A 69 -4.57 -8.75 -5.05
CA ILE A 69 -3.91 -9.98 -4.59
C ILE A 69 -4.85 -11.19 -4.67
N SER A 70 -6.11 -11.02 -4.25
CA SER A 70 -7.13 -12.07 -4.33
C SER A 70 -7.38 -12.48 -5.79
N ASP A 71 -7.46 -11.51 -6.71
CA ASP A 71 -7.71 -11.78 -8.11
C ASP A 71 -6.51 -12.43 -8.79
N ASP A 72 -5.27 -12.03 -8.46
CA ASP A 72 -4.05 -12.73 -8.90
C ASP A 72 -4.01 -14.18 -8.39
N ALA A 73 -4.38 -14.41 -7.13
CA ALA A 73 -4.45 -15.76 -6.56
C ALA A 73 -5.45 -16.66 -7.31
N LYS A 74 -6.65 -16.14 -7.63
CA LYS A 74 -7.64 -16.88 -8.43
C LYS A 74 -7.13 -17.16 -9.85
N ALA A 75 -6.52 -16.18 -10.51
CA ALA A 75 -5.95 -16.37 -11.83
C ALA A 75 -4.85 -17.44 -11.85
N ARG A 76 -4.01 -17.48 -10.80
CA ARG A 76 -3.00 -18.53 -10.61
C ARG A 76 -3.63 -19.91 -10.40
N GLU A 77 -4.67 -20.03 -9.58
CA GLU A 77 -5.37 -21.29 -9.39
C GLU A 77 -6.03 -21.80 -10.67
N GLU A 78 -6.69 -20.91 -11.42
CA GLU A 78 -7.25 -21.24 -12.73
C GLU A 78 -6.17 -21.69 -13.73
N PHE A 79 -5.01 -21.03 -13.73
CA PHE A 79 -3.89 -21.44 -14.57
C PHE A 79 -3.36 -22.82 -14.16
N LEU A 80 -3.12 -23.06 -12.87
CA LEU A 80 -2.62 -24.33 -12.37
C LEU A 80 -3.59 -25.48 -12.61
N THR A 81 -4.89 -25.24 -12.48
CA THR A 81 -5.92 -26.26 -12.76
C THR A 81 -5.98 -26.59 -14.26
N LYS A 82 -5.94 -25.59 -15.14
CA LYS A 82 -5.84 -25.79 -16.60
C LYS A 82 -4.55 -26.53 -16.98
N PHE A 83 -3.42 -26.15 -16.38
CA PHE A 83 -2.12 -26.78 -16.61
C PHE A 83 -2.13 -28.26 -16.18
N ARG A 84 -2.62 -28.57 -14.97
CA ARG A 84 -2.75 -29.96 -14.50
C ARG A 84 -3.67 -30.78 -15.40
N ARG A 85 -4.81 -30.22 -15.84
CA ARG A 85 -5.74 -30.92 -16.75
C ARG A 85 -5.08 -31.22 -18.10
N ALA A 86 -4.33 -30.28 -18.66
CA ALA A 86 -3.57 -30.48 -19.90
C ALA A 86 -2.42 -31.50 -19.74
N GLN A 87 -1.77 -31.53 -18.58
CA GLN A 87 -0.74 -32.51 -18.27
C GLN A 87 -1.34 -33.92 -18.12
N ALA A 88 -2.48 -34.05 -17.43
CA ALA A 88 -3.19 -35.31 -17.25
C ALA A 88 -3.68 -35.88 -18.59
N SER A 89 -4.25 -35.05 -19.47
CA SER A 89 -4.72 -35.50 -20.78
C SER A 89 -3.56 -35.95 -21.69
N ARG A 90 -2.42 -35.25 -21.65
CA ARG A 90 -1.19 -35.68 -22.33
C ARG A 90 -0.66 -37.00 -21.77
N ALA A 91 -0.61 -37.15 -20.44
CA ALA A 91 -0.16 -38.37 -19.80
C ALA A 91 -1.06 -39.55 -20.20
N GLU A 92 -2.38 -39.40 -20.15
CA GLU A 92 -3.34 -40.43 -20.56
C GLU A 92 -3.17 -40.84 -22.03
N THR A 93 -2.95 -39.87 -22.92
CA THR A 93 -2.69 -40.12 -24.35
C THR A 93 -1.39 -40.91 -24.55
N LEU A 94 -0.32 -40.55 -23.83
CA LEU A 94 0.97 -41.22 -23.88
C LEU A 94 0.89 -42.64 -23.31
N THR A 95 0.25 -42.82 -22.17
CA THR A 95 0.01 -44.13 -21.55
C THR A 95 -0.77 -45.05 -22.50
N ARG A 96 -1.81 -44.53 -23.16
CA ARG A 96 -2.60 -45.30 -24.11
C ARG A 96 -1.78 -45.72 -25.34
N GLN A 97 -0.95 -44.83 -25.88
CA GLN A 97 -0.06 -45.17 -27.00
C GLN A 97 0.98 -46.23 -26.60
N ILE A 98 1.61 -46.09 -25.43
CA ILE A 98 2.57 -47.07 -24.91
C ILE A 98 1.89 -48.44 -24.74
N LEU A 99 0.69 -48.49 -24.17
CA LEU A 99 -0.08 -49.73 -24.03
C LEU A 99 -0.31 -50.44 -25.36
N PHE A 100 -0.67 -49.70 -26.42
CA PHE A 100 -0.85 -50.29 -27.75
C PHE A 100 0.47 -50.82 -28.34
N ILE A 101 1.58 -50.10 -28.17
CA ILE A 101 2.90 -50.54 -28.64
C ILE A 101 3.34 -51.80 -27.89
N THR A 102 3.21 -51.82 -26.56
CA THR A 102 3.55 -52.98 -25.74
C THR A 102 2.70 -54.20 -26.09
N ALA A 103 1.38 -54.02 -26.25
CA ALA A 103 0.49 -55.10 -26.67
C ALA A 103 0.92 -55.68 -28.05
N GLY A 104 1.22 -54.80 -29.03
CA GLY A 104 1.72 -55.22 -30.34
C GLY A 104 3.04 -56.02 -30.25
N CYS A 105 4.02 -55.52 -29.49
CA CYS A 105 5.31 -56.20 -29.31
C CYS A 105 5.18 -57.58 -28.64
N THR A 106 4.28 -57.74 -27.66
CA THR A 106 4.07 -59.05 -27.00
C THR A 106 3.47 -60.10 -27.94
N ILE A 107 2.54 -59.71 -28.80
CA ILE A 107 1.93 -60.63 -29.78
C ILE A 107 2.96 -61.07 -30.82
N VAL A 108 3.74 -60.12 -31.36
CA VAL A 108 4.80 -60.42 -32.33
C VAL A 108 5.90 -61.29 -31.68
N GLY A 109 6.33 -60.94 -30.47
CA GLY A 109 7.33 -61.72 -29.73
C GLY A 109 6.87 -63.15 -29.42
N ALA A 110 5.60 -63.32 -29.03
CA ALA A 110 5.02 -64.64 -28.78
C ALA A 110 4.92 -65.48 -30.06
N ALA A 111 4.52 -64.88 -31.19
CA ALA A 111 4.45 -65.56 -32.47
C ALA A 111 5.84 -66.02 -32.96
N VAL A 112 6.86 -65.15 -32.84
CA VAL A 112 8.23 -65.48 -33.21
C VAL A 112 8.81 -66.55 -32.28
N GLY A 113 8.59 -66.44 -30.97
CA GLY A 113 9.03 -67.45 -30.00
C GLY A 113 8.39 -68.82 -30.23
N ALA A 114 7.09 -68.86 -30.54
CA ALA A 114 6.38 -70.09 -30.87
C ALA A 114 6.90 -70.71 -32.18
N ALA A 115 7.17 -69.91 -33.21
CA ALA A 115 7.73 -70.39 -34.47
C ALA A 115 9.13 -71.02 -34.29
N ILE A 116 9.99 -70.39 -33.47
CA ILE A 116 11.32 -70.93 -33.16
C ILE A 116 11.21 -72.24 -32.36
N ALA A 117 10.31 -72.31 -31.38
CA ALA A 117 10.09 -73.52 -30.60
C ALA A 117 9.61 -74.70 -31.45
N ILE A 118 8.71 -74.46 -32.41
CA ILE A 118 8.20 -75.48 -33.34
C ILE A 118 9.33 -76.01 -34.26
N ILE A 119 10.28 -75.16 -34.67
CA ILE A 119 11.43 -75.57 -35.48
C ILE A 119 12.42 -76.41 -34.66
N LEU A 120 12.65 -76.08 -33.38
CA LEU A 120 13.60 -76.80 -32.52
C LEU A 120 13.06 -78.14 -31.97
N LEU A 121 11.74 -78.31 -31.89
CA LEU A 121 11.07 -79.54 -31.43
C LEU A 121 10.80 -80.55 -32.56
N ARG A 122 11.23 -80.23 -33.79
CA ARG A 122 11.09 -81.08 -34.97
C ARG A 122 12.44 -81.65 -35.38
#